data_AF-A0A414B026-F1
#
_entry.id   AF-A0A414B026-F1
#
_cell.length_a   1.000
_cell.length_b   1.000
_cell.length_c   1.000
_cell.angle_alpha   90.00
_cell.angle_beta   90.00
_cell.angle_gamma   90.00
#
_symmetry.space_group_name_H-M   'P 1'
#
loop_
_entity.id
_entity.type
_entity.pdbx_description
1 polymer ?
#
loop_
_entity_poly.entity_id
_entity_poly.type
_entity_poly.pdbx_seq_one_letter_code
_entity_poly.pdbx_strand_id
1 'polypeptide(L)'
;MTDEEKLTMLKRMTEETDDEVLSTYLILAKGVVLARAYPYSEADTVPAKYDTVHVEIAAYMLNKRGAEGETAHSENGVSRSYEDGDIPPTLLRRILPMAGVIL
;
A
#
# COMPACT_ATOMS: atom_id res chain seq x y z
N MET A 1 5.00 5.02 -13.66
CA MET A 1 6.10 4.13 -13.24
C MET A 1 5.83 2.74 -13.78
N THR A 2 6.86 2.11 -14.33
CA THR A 2 6.81 0.70 -14.72
C THR A 2 6.79 -0.20 -13.49
N ASP A 3 6.44 -1.48 -13.65
CA ASP A 3 6.44 -2.43 -12.54
C ASP A 3 7.86 -2.68 -12.01
N GLU A 4 8.87 -2.65 -12.88
CA GLU A 4 10.30 -2.73 -12.54
C GLU A 4 10.76 -1.54 -11.68
N GLU A 5 10.32 -0.33 -12.01
CA GLU A 5 10.59 0.88 -11.23
C GLU A 5 9.94 0.79 -9.83
N LYS A 6 8.69 0.33 -9.77
CA LYS A 6 7.96 0.11 -8.51
C LYS A 6 8.64 -0.95 -7.64
N LEU A 7 9.05 -2.06 -8.23
CA LEU A 7 9.75 -3.14 -7.56
C LEU A 7 11.09 -2.64 -7.01
N THR A 8 11.87 -1.91 -7.82
CA THR A 8 13.15 -1.31 -7.40
C THR A 8 12.95 -0.32 -6.26
N MET A 9 11.92 0.54 -6.33
CA MET A 9 11.61 1.48 -5.26
C MET A 9 11.22 0.75 -3.97
N LEU A 10 10.38 -0.28 -4.07
CA LEU A 10 9.93 -1.07 -2.94
C LEU A 10 11.10 -1.78 -2.23
N LYS A 11 12.01 -2.41 -2.98
CA LYS A 11 13.27 -2.99 -2.47
C LYS A 11 14.03 -2.00 -1.59
N ARG A 12 14.16 -0.75 -2.06
CA ARG A 12 14.91 0.30 -1.35
C ARG A 12 14.21 0.79 -0.10
N MET A 13 12.88 0.69 -0.04
CA MET A 13 12.09 1.16 1.11
C MET A 13 11.99 0.14 2.24
N THR A 14 12.10 -1.15 1.93
CA THR A 14 11.83 -2.23 2.89
C THR A 14 13.03 -3.10 3.19
N GLU A 15 14.13 -2.94 2.45
CA GLU A 15 15.33 -3.79 2.53
C GLU A 15 15.06 -5.28 2.20
N GLU A 16 13.86 -5.61 1.74
CA GLU A 16 13.52 -6.93 1.24
C GLU A 16 14.17 -7.17 -0.12
N THR A 17 14.73 -8.38 -0.27
CA THR A 17 15.50 -8.79 -1.45
C THR A 17 14.77 -9.82 -2.30
N ASP A 18 13.70 -10.43 -1.76
CA ASP A 18 12.89 -11.40 -2.47
C ASP A 18 11.88 -10.71 -3.40
N ASP A 19 12.14 -10.79 -4.71
CA ASP A 19 11.31 -10.19 -5.75
C ASP A 19 9.89 -10.77 -5.79
N GLU A 20 9.70 -12.05 -5.45
CA GLU A 20 8.38 -12.68 -5.44
C GLU A 20 7.55 -12.15 -4.28
N VAL A 21 8.17 -12.00 -3.10
CA VAL A 21 7.54 -11.36 -1.93
C VAL A 21 7.13 -9.94 -2.29
N LEU A 22 8.05 -9.14 -2.83
CA LEU A 22 7.78 -7.75 -3.18
C LEU A 22 6.69 -7.61 -4.24
N SER A 23 6.72 -8.45 -5.28
CA SER A 23 5.70 -8.49 -6.33
C SER A 23 4.33 -8.85 -5.75
N THR A 24 4.28 -9.79 -4.81
CA THR A 24 3.05 -10.16 -4.11
C THR A 24 2.44 -8.96 -3.38
N TYR A 25 3.25 -8.19 -2.64
CA TYR A 25 2.77 -7.00 -1.94
C TYR A 25 2.36 -5.86 -2.88
N LEU A 26 3.01 -5.71 -4.03
CA LEU A 26 2.54 -4.80 -5.09
C LEU A 26 1.17 -5.25 -5.64
N ILE A 27 0.94 -6.54 -5.85
CA ILE A 27 -0.37 -7.04 -6.31
C ILE A 27 -1.46 -6.76 -5.28
N LEU A 28 -1.19 -7.00 -3.99
CA LEU A 28 -2.14 -6.72 -2.91
C LEU A 28 -2.44 -5.22 -2.81
N ALA A 29 -1.39 -4.37 -2.83
CA ALA A 29 -1.54 -2.93 -2.77
C ALA A 29 -2.27 -2.36 -4.01
N LYS A 30 -2.07 -2.95 -5.20
CA LYS A 30 -2.82 -2.62 -6.42
C LYS A 30 -4.32 -2.80 -6.20
N GLY A 31 -4.75 -3.91 -5.59
CA GLY A 31 -6.16 -4.16 -5.26
C GLY A 31 -6.76 -3.05 -4.38
N VAL A 32 -6.02 -2.62 -3.34
CA VAL A 32 -6.45 -1.54 -2.44
C VAL A 32 -6.61 -0.22 -3.19
N VAL A 33 -5.61 0.15 -4.00
CA VAL A 33 -5.63 1.41 -4.75
C VAL A 33 -6.79 1.43 -5.74
N LEU A 34 -7.04 0.32 -6.43
CA LEU A 34 -8.10 0.21 -7.43
C LEU A 34 -9.48 0.24 -6.77
N ALA A 35 -9.71 -0.54 -5.71
CA ALA A 35 -10.97 -0.52 -4.98
C ALA A 35 -11.31 0.88 -4.45
N ARG A 36 -10.29 1.64 -4.02
CA ARG A 36 -10.47 3.01 -3.53
C ARG A 36 -10.67 4.03 -4.65
N ALA A 37 -9.93 3.92 -5.74
CA ALA A 37 -10.00 4.82 -6.89
C ALA A 37 -11.25 4.59 -7.75
N TYR A 38 -11.73 3.35 -7.81
CA TYR A 38 -12.82 2.91 -8.70
C TYR A 38 -13.89 2.13 -7.92
N PRO A 39 -14.56 2.76 -6.93
CA PRO A 39 -15.48 2.06 -6.03
C PRO A 39 -16.72 1.44 -6.71
N TYR A 40 -16.99 1.79 -7.97
CA TYR A 40 -18.17 1.37 -8.71
C TYR A 40 -17.84 0.73 -10.07
N SER A 41 -16.57 0.49 -10.38
CA SER A 41 -16.16 -0.07 -11.66
C SER A 41 -14.94 -0.96 -11.50
N GLU A 42 -14.91 -2.05 -12.25
CA GLU A 42 -13.72 -2.88 -12.36
C GLU A 42 -12.65 -2.13 -13.18
N ALA A 43 -11.48 -1.95 -12.58
CA ALA A 43 -10.30 -1.43 -13.23
C ALA A 43 -9.12 -2.33 -12.89
N ASP A 44 -8.23 -2.57 -13.84
CA ASP A 44 -7.08 -3.46 -13.65
C ASP A 44 -5.74 -2.71 -13.73
N THR A 45 -5.75 -1.38 -13.90
CA THR A 45 -4.52 -0.59 -14.03
C THR A 45 -4.52 0.55 -13.05
N VAL A 46 -3.47 0.63 -12.23
CA VAL A 46 -3.27 1.73 -11.29
C VAL A 46 -2.98 3.01 -12.09
N PRO A 47 -3.75 4.10 -11.89
CA PRO A 47 -3.47 5.39 -12.51
C PRO A 47 -2.08 5.89 -12.12
N ALA A 48 -1.34 6.46 -13.07
CA ALA A 48 0.04 6.91 -12.84
C ALA A 48 0.17 7.90 -11.65
N LYS A 49 -0.84 8.74 -11.41
CA LYS A 49 -0.88 9.66 -10.25
C LYS A 49 -0.86 8.95 -8.88
N TYR A 50 -1.17 7.66 -8.85
CA TYR A 50 -1.20 6.83 -7.65
C TYR A 50 -0.02 5.86 -7.56
N ASP A 51 0.96 5.92 -8.49
CA ASP A 51 2.11 5.01 -8.46
C ASP A 51 2.91 5.09 -7.16
N THR A 52 3.12 6.29 -6.63
CA THR A 52 3.87 6.47 -5.37
C THR A 52 3.11 5.93 -4.16
N VAL A 53 1.81 6.24 -4.03
CA VAL A 53 1.00 5.74 -2.90
C VAL A 53 0.81 4.22 -2.97
N HIS A 54 0.79 3.67 -4.19
CA HIS A 54 0.78 2.22 -4.40
C HIS A 54 2.02 1.54 -3.80
N VAL A 55 3.22 2.07 -4.06
CA VAL A 55 4.48 1.53 -3.48
C VAL A 55 4.52 1.73 -1.96
N GLU A 56 4.08 2.88 -1.45
CA GLU A 56 4.03 3.15 0.00
C GLU A 56 3.07 2.20 0.74
N ILE A 57 1.91 1.88 0.16
CA ILE A 57 0.99 0.90 0.72
C ILE A 57 1.64 -0.48 0.74
N ALA A 58 2.29 -0.90 -0.34
CA ALA A 58 3.01 -2.18 -0.38
C ALA A 58 4.10 -2.24 0.69
N ALA A 59 4.88 -1.17 0.85
CA ALA A 59 5.92 -1.07 1.87
C ALA A 59 5.34 -1.16 3.29
N TYR A 60 4.22 -0.47 3.54
CA TYR A 60 3.52 -0.55 4.82
C TYR A 60 3.05 -1.98 5.12
N MET A 61 2.37 -2.62 4.16
CA MET A 61 1.85 -3.98 4.32
C MET A 61 2.99 -4.99 4.59
N LEU A 62 4.13 -4.85 3.89
CA LEU A 62 5.28 -5.71 4.10
C LEU A 62 5.94 -5.47 5.48
N ASN A 63 6.13 -4.21 5.88
CA ASN A 63 6.72 -3.86 7.18
C ASN A 63 5.83 -4.27 8.37
N LYS A 64 4.52 -4.43 8.16
CA LYS A 64 3.57 -4.91 9.17
C LYS A 64 3.46 -6.44 9.23
N ARG A 65 4.06 -7.17 8.27
CA ARG A 65 4.13 -8.63 8.28
C ARG A 65 4.78 -9.10 9.59
N GLY A 66 4.02 -9.81 10.42
CA GLY A 66 4.49 -10.32 11.73
C GLY A 66 4.14 -9.45 12.94
N ALA A 67 3.52 -8.27 12.75
CA ALA A 67 2.94 -7.44 13.81
C ALA A 67 1.39 -7.43 13.77
N GLU A 68 0.81 -8.40 13.05
CA GLU A 68 -0.64 -8.60 12.96
C GLU A 68 -1.17 -9.06 14.32
N GLY A 69 -1.77 -8.14 15.08
CA GLY A 69 -2.32 -8.42 16.42
C GLY A 69 -1.55 -7.80 17.58
N GLU A 70 -0.48 -7.04 17.34
CA GLU A 70 0.22 -6.28 18.38
C GLU A 70 -0.32 -4.84 18.44
N THR A 71 -1.18 -4.55 19.42
CA THR A 71 -1.83 -3.25 19.60
C THR A 71 -0.92 -2.20 20.24
N ALA A 72 0.20 -2.63 20.84
CA ALA A 72 1.25 -1.76 21.37
C ALA A 72 2.54 -2.56 21.64
N HIS A 73 3.68 -2.07 21.11
CA HIS A 73 5.02 -2.46 21.54
C HIS A 73 5.73 -1.25 22.16
N SER A 74 6.28 -1.41 23.35
CA SER A 74 6.99 -0.35 24.08
C SER A 74 8.38 -0.87 24.49
N GLU A 75 9.41 -0.45 23.77
CA GLU A 75 10.80 -0.57 24.21
C GLU A 75 11.42 0.82 24.35
N ASN A 76 12.08 1.07 25.49
CA ASN A 76 12.89 2.27 25.75
C ASN A 76 12.22 3.63 25.51
N GLY A 77 10.93 3.77 25.82
CA GLY A 77 10.25 5.08 25.82
C GLY A 77 9.85 5.61 24.44
N VAL A 78 9.93 4.78 23.38
CA VAL A 78 9.37 5.08 22.06
C VAL A 78 8.19 4.15 21.80
N SER A 79 6.98 4.63 22.07
CA SER A 79 5.75 3.90 21.76
C SER A 79 5.43 4.03 20.27
N ARG A 80 5.33 2.90 19.56
CA ARG A 80 4.79 2.83 18.20
C ARG A 80 3.38 2.26 18.28
N SER A 81 2.37 3.12 18.35
CA SER A 81 0.97 2.72 18.23
C SER A 81 0.64 2.58 16.75
N TYR A 82 0.47 1.36 16.28
CA TYR A 82 -0.20 1.12 15.01
C TYR A 82 -1.69 1.08 15.28
N GLU A 83 -2.47 1.93 14.63
CA GLU A 83 -3.93 1.74 14.60
C GLU A 83 -4.23 0.36 13.99
N ASP A 84 -5.38 -0.21 14.37
CA ASP A 84 -5.91 -1.52 13.97
C ASP A 84 -5.42 -1.96 12.59
N GLY A 85 -5.08 -3.25 12.42
CA GLY A 85 -4.22 -3.86 11.37
C GLY A 85 -4.53 -3.62 9.88
N ASP A 86 -5.30 -2.59 9.57
CA ASP A 86 -5.63 -2.02 8.29
C ASP A 86 -4.58 -1.01 7.77
N ILE A 87 -4.79 -0.56 6.54
CA ILE A 87 -3.91 0.39 5.84
C ILE A 87 -4.14 1.81 6.38
N PRO A 88 -3.09 2.63 6.65
CA PRO A 88 -3.25 3.91 7.31
C PRO A 88 -4.22 4.82 6.55
N PRO A 89 -5.22 5.42 7.22
CA PRO A 89 -6.16 6.33 6.58
C PRO A 89 -5.48 7.51 5.88
N THR A 90 -4.30 7.90 6.33
CA THR A 90 -3.46 8.94 5.70
C THR A 90 -3.00 8.57 4.30
N LEU A 91 -2.63 7.30 4.05
CA LEU A 91 -2.32 6.81 2.70
C LEU A 91 -3.60 6.74 1.86
N LEU A 92 -4.68 6.21 2.42
CA LEU A 92 -5.96 6.07 1.71
C LEU A 92 -6.58 7.42 1.29
N ARG A 93 -6.37 8.48 2.08
CA ARG A 93 -6.83 9.85 1.76
C ARG A 93 -6.16 10.45 0.52
N ARG A 94 -4.98 9.96 0.12
CA ARG A 94 -4.29 10.40 -1.11
C ARG A 94 -4.93 9.83 -2.38
N ILE A 95 -5.78 8.82 -2.24
CA ILE A 95 -6.48 8.19 -3.35
C ILE A 95 -7.89 8.79 -3.41
N LEU A 96 -8.12 9.63 -4.41
CA LEU A 96 -9.41 10.24 -4.67
C LEU A 96 -10.24 9.29 -5.55
N PRO A 97 -11.46 8.90 -5.11
CA PRO A 97 -12.39 8.15 -5.94
C PRO A 97 -12.67 8.89 -7.25
N MET A 98 -12.62 8.18 -8.37
CA MET A 98 -13.01 8.72 -9.67
C MET A 98 -14.53 8.69 -9.76
N ALA A 99 -15.13 9.83 -10.07
CA ALA A 99 -16.55 9.93 -10.40
C ALA A 99 -16.74 9.66 -11.90
N GLY A 100 -17.66 8.77 -12.23
CA GLY A 100 -18.16 8.62 -13.60
C GLY A 100 -19.28 9.61 -13.88
N VAL A 101 -19.41 10.04 -15.13
CA VAL A 101 -20.61 10.74 -15.60
C VAL A 101 -21.63 9.68 -16.03
N ILE A 102 -22.84 9.73 -15.46
CA ILE A 102 -23.98 8.97 -16.00
C ILE A 102 -24.51 9.80 -17.18
N LEU A 103 -24.37 9.28 -18.40
CA LEU A 103 -24.90 9.88 -19.63
C LEU A 103 -26.29 9.34 -19.95
#